data_AF-A0A7C1HX46-F1
#
_entry.id   AF-A0A7C1HX46-F1
#
_cell.length_a   1.000
_cell.length_b   1.000
_cell.length_c   1.000
_cell.angle_alpha   90.00
_cell.angle_beta   90.00
_cell.angle_gamma   90.00
#
_symmetry.space_group_name_H-M   'P 1'
#
loop_
_entity.id
_entity.type
_entity.pdbx_description
1 polymer ?
#
loop_
_entity_poly.entity_id
_entity_poly.type
_entity_poly.pdbx_seq_one_letter_code
_entity_poly.pdbx_strand_id
1 'polypeptide(L)'
;MGKRLLFSSLKERFPRLLLPDWKTVLRDYALVVLGAAVGSFGLVVFLVPFRIAPGGIGGLATVFNHLWRVPVGVTLLAFNVPLFLLGLKFLGGGFGLRT
;
A
#
# COMPACT_ATOMS: atom_id res chain seq x y z
N MET A 1 46.55 -2.34 8.08
CA MET A 1 45.99 -3.56 7.46
C MET A 1 44.66 -4.05 8.07
N GLY A 2 44.03 -3.34 9.03
CA GLY A 2 42.88 -3.86 9.79
C GLY A 2 41.47 -3.33 9.47
N LYS A 3 41.29 -2.35 8.56
CA LYS A 3 39.97 -1.75 8.31
C LYS A 3 39.08 -2.53 7.32
N ARG A 4 39.64 -3.37 6.43
CA ARG A 4 38.84 -4.14 5.44
C ARG A 4 38.07 -5.31 6.06
N LEU A 5 38.58 -5.92 7.12
CA LEU A 5 37.96 -7.08 7.79
C LEU A 5 36.71 -6.71 8.60
N LEU A 6 36.65 -5.49 9.13
CA LEU A 6 35.49 -5.03 9.90
C LEU A 6 34.26 -4.81 8.99
N PHE A 7 34.50 -4.32 7.76
CA PHE A 7 33.45 -4.08 6.77
C PHE A 7 32.84 -5.38 6.21
N SER A 8 33.62 -6.47 6.10
CA SER A 8 33.08 -7.78 5.68
C SER A 8 32.23 -8.43 6.77
N SER A 9 32.64 -8.36 8.05
CA SER A 9 31.86 -8.92 9.15
C SER A 9 30.56 -8.15 9.44
N LEU A 10 30.52 -6.84 9.22
CA LEU A 10 29.28 -6.05 9.32
C LEU A 10 28.28 -6.40 8.21
N LYS A 11 28.76 -6.67 6.98
CA LYS A 11 27.94 -7.10 5.84
C LYS A 11 27.29 -8.47 6.07
N GLU A 12 28.00 -9.39 6.73
CA GLU A 12 27.45 -10.70 7.12
C GLU A 12 26.49 -10.63 8.30
N ARG A 13 26.73 -9.73 9.28
CA ARG A 13 25.91 -9.59 10.50
C ARG A 13 24.57 -8.88 10.24
N PHE A 14 24.52 -7.95 9.28
CA PHE A 14 23.32 -7.18 8.95
C PHE A 14 23.04 -7.16 7.44
N PRO A 15 22.63 -8.29 6.84
CA PRO A 15 22.28 -8.35 5.41
C PRO A 15 21.10 -7.43 5.03
N ARG A 16 20.29 -7.01 6.02
CA ARG A 16 19.15 -6.08 5.83
C ARG A 16 19.54 -4.60 5.73
N LEU A 17 20.80 -4.24 5.99
CA LEU A 17 21.29 -2.85 5.91
C LEU A 17 21.88 -2.49 4.53
N LEU A 18 21.88 -3.45 3.60
CA LEU A 18 22.23 -3.18 2.21
C LEU A 18 21.06 -2.43 1.58
N LEU A 19 21.26 -1.13 1.34
CA LEU A 19 20.32 -0.29 0.60
C LEU A 19 19.97 -1.02 -0.70
N PRO A 20 18.68 -1.31 -0.96
CA PRO A 20 18.29 -2.00 -2.18
C PRO A 20 18.78 -1.19 -3.38
N ASP A 21 19.33 -1.88 -4.39
CA ASP A 21 19.71 -1.23 -5.63
C ASP A 21 18.51 -0.45 -6.18
N TRP A 22 18.76 0.76 -6.67
CA TRP A 22 17.71 1.64 -7.21
C TRP A 22 16.86 0.93 -8.29
N LYS A 23 17.44 -0.04 -9.01
CA LYS A 23 16.75 -0.90 -9.99
C LYS A 23 15.72 -1.83 -9.34
N THR A 24 16.06 -2.40 -8.19
CA THR A 24 15.17 -3.28 -7.41
C THR A 24 14.00 -2.47 -6.86
N VAL A 25 14.28 -1.30 -6.29
CA VAL A 25 13.24 -0.38 -5.81
C VAL A 25 12.29 0.00 -6.94
N LEU A 26 12.82 0.38 -8.11
CA LEU A 26 12.00 0.72 -9.28
C LEU A 26 11.12 -0.45 -9.74
N ARG A 27 11.67 -1.67 -9.76
CA ARG A 27 10.93 -2.88 -10.12
C ARG A 27 9.81 -3.16 -9.11
N ASP A 28 10.10 -3.02 -7.82
CA ASP A 28 9.13 -3.27 -6.76
C ASP A 28 7.96 -2.29 -6.84
N TYR A 29 8.24 -0.99 -7.00
CA TYR A 29 7.19 0.01 -7.21
C TYR A 29 6.40 -0.25 -8.50
N ALA A 30 7.06 -0.64 -9.59
CA ALA A 30 6.35 -0.98 -10.83
C ALA A 30 5.40 -2.17 -10.65
N LEU A 31 5.82 -3.21 -9.91
CA LEU A 31 4.97 -4.36 -9.59
C LEU A 31 3.81 -3.98 -8.67
N VAL A 32 4.02 -3.10 -7.68
CA VAL A 32 2.97 -2.58 -6.80
C VAL A 32 1.94 -1.79 -7.61
N VAL A 33 2.38 -0.88 -8.48
CA VAL A 33 1.49 -0.08 -9.33
C VAL A 33 0.68 -0.98 -10.25
N LEU A 34 1.32 -1.99 -10.86
CA LEU A 34 0.65 -2.92 -11.77
C LEU A 34 -0.36 -3.80 -11.03
N GLY A 35 0.00 -4.33 -9.86
CA GLY A 35 -0.92 -5.07 -9.00
C GLY A 35 -2.10 -4.22 -8.52
N ALA A 36 -1.86 -2.97 -8.14
CA ALA A 36 -2.90 -2.03 -7.74
C ALA A 36 -3.84 -1.68 -8.91
N ALA A 37 -3.31 -1.52 -10.12
CA ALA A 37 -4.11 -1.26 -11.32
C ALA A 37 -5.02 -2.44 -11.65
N VAL A 38 -4.49 -3.67 -11.63
CA VAL A 38 -5.28 -4.90 -11.85
C VAL A 38 -6.33 -5.08 -10.77
N GLY A 39 -5.98 -4.83 -9.50
CA GLY A 39 -6.92 -4.89 -8.37
C GLY A 39 -8.04 -3.86 -8.48
N SER A 40 -7.71 -2.61 -8.85
CA SER A 40 -8.70 -1.56 -9.08
C SER A 40 -9.63 -1.88 -10.24
N PHE A 41 -9.08 -2.42 -11.35
CA PHE A 41 -9.88 -2.87 -12.48
C PHE A 41 -10.84 -4.00 -12.08
N GLY A 42 -10.36 -4.98 -11.32
CA GLY A 42 -11.21 -6.04 -10.77
C GLY A 42 -12.33 -5.51 -9.87
N LEU A 43 -12.03 -4.49 -9.07
CA LEU A 43 -13.00 -3.84 -8.19
C LEU A 43 -14.10 -3.13 -9.01
N VAL A 44 -13.73 -2.32 -10.00
CA VAL A 44 -14.68 -1.55 -10.82
C VAL A 44 -15.50 -2.43 -11.76
N VAL A 45 -14.89 -3.45 -12.38
CA VAL A 45 -15.54 -4.28 -13.40
C VAL A 45 -16.32 -5.45 -12.81
N PHE A 46 -15.89 -5.99 -11.65
CA PHE A 46 -16.59 -7.11 -11.02
C PHE A 46 -17.33 -6.68 -9.74
N LEU A 47 -16.63 -6.13 -8.75
CA LEU A 47 -17.25 -5.89 -7.44
C LEU A 47 -18.37 -4.85 -7.49
N VAL A 48 -18.20 -3.78 -8.28
CA VAL A 48 -19.22 -2.72 -8.42
C VAL A 48 -20.52 -3.23 -9.07
N PRO A 49 -20.51 -3.85 -10.26
CA PRO A 49 -21.75 -4.32 -10.89
C PRO A 49 -22.34 -5.57 -10.19
N PHE A 50 -21.53 -6.47 -9.65
CA PHE A 50 -22.01 -7.67 -8.96
C PHE A 50 -22.36 -7.45 -7.48
N ARG A 51 -22.22 -6.22 -6.97
CA ARG A 51 -22.54 -5.82 -5.58
C ARG A 51 -21.85 -6.66 -4.50
N ILE A 52 -20.66 -7.16 -4.83
CA ILE A 52 -19.85 -7.91 -3.88
C ILE A 52 -19.09 -6.86 -3.08
N ALA A 53 -19.50 -6.65 -1.83
CA ALA A 53 -18.82 -5.74 -0.92
C ALA A 53 -17.56 -6.44 -0.37
N PRO A 54 -16.33 -6.05 -0.76
CA PRO A 54 -15.15 -6.45 -0.02
C PRO A 54 -15.28 -5.84 1.39
N GLY A 55 -15.02 -6.60 2.46
CA GLY A 55 -15.19 -6.07 3.82
C GLY A 55 -14.45 -4.75 4.09
N GLY A 56 -14.91 -3.95 5.06
CA GLY A 56 -14.30 -2.67 5.44
C GLY A 56 -14.78 -1.46 4.62
N ILE A 57 -13.91 -0.47 4.41
CA ILE A 57 -14.24 0.80 3.70
C ILE A 57 -14.55 0.56 2.21
N GLY A 58 -13.92 -0.42 1.57
CA GLY A 58 -14.21 -0.78 0.17
C GLY A 58 -15.65 -1.23 -0.04
N GLY A 59 -16.21 -1.99 0.91
CA GLY A 59 -17.61 -2.42 0.89
C GLY A 59 -18.58 -1.27 1.14
N LEU A 60 -18.26 -0.38 2.08
CA LEU A 60 -19.01 0.86 2.31
C LEU A 60 -19.04 1.73 1.05
N ALA A 61 -17.91 1.83 0.34
CA ALA A 61 -17.83 2.57 -0.91
C ALA A 61 -18.71 1.96 -2.02
N THR A 62 -18.80 0.64 -2.12
CA THR A 62 -19.73 -0.05 -3.05
C THR A 62 -21.19 0.21 -2.70
N VAL A 63 -21.56 0.21 -1.41
CA VAL A 63 -22.93 0.53 -0.95
C VAL A 63 -23.29 1.98 -1.25
N PHE A 64 -22.39 2.93 -0.97
CA PHE A 64 -22.58 4.34 -1.29
C PHE A 64 -22.67 4.60 -2.81
N ASN A 65 -21.87 3.90 -3.60
CA ASN A 65 -21.97 3.95 -5.06
C ASN A 65 -23.34 3.44 -5.53
N HIS A 66 -23.89 2.42 -4.89
CA HIS A 66 -25.22 1.94 -5.24
C HIS A 66 -26.33 2.93 -4.86
N LEU A 67 -26.24 3.56 -3.68
CA LEU A 67 -27.30 4.41 -3.15
C LEU A 67 -27.26 5.83 -3.75
N TRP A 68 -26.07 6.40 -3.96
CA TRP A 68 -25.87 7.80 -4.36
C TRP A 68 -25.11 7.97 -5.67
N ARG A 69 -24.77 6.88 -6.38
CA ARG A 69 -24.00 6.89 -7.65
C ARG A 69 -22.63 7.59 -7.53
N VAL A 70 -22.12 7.75 -6.31
CA VAL A 70 -20.82 8.38 -6.03
C VAL A 70 -19.71 7.43 -6.47
N PRO A 71 -18.65 7.90 -7.15
CA PRO A 71 -17.57 7.03 -7.59
C PRO A 71 -16.91 6.33 -6.40
N VAL A 72 -16.74 5.00 -6.48
CA VAL A 72 -16.16 4.18 -5.41
C VAL A 72 -14.79 4.71 -4.98
N GLY A 73 -13.97 5.18 -5.93
CA GLY A 73 -12.67 5.79 -5.64
C GLY A 73 -12.74 7.05 -4.78
N VAL A 74 -13.76 7.90 -4.97
CA VAL A 74 -13.95 9.13 -4.18
C VAL A 74 -14.34 8.79 -2.75
N THR A 75 -15.27 7.85 -2.57
CA THR A 75 -15.66 7.38 -1.23
C THR A 75 -14.49 6.70 -0.51
N LEU A 76 -13.71 5.87 -1.22
CA LEU A 76 -12.50 5.27 -0.67
C LEU A 76 -11.50 6.32 -0.20
N LEU A 77 -11.21 7.34 -1.00
CA LEU A 77 -10.30 8.44 -0.61
C LEU A 77 -10.84 9.23 0.59
N ALA A 78 -12.12 9.61 0.54
CA ALA A 78 -12.75 10.41 1.58
C ALA A 78 -12.73 9.72 2.95
N PHE A 79 -12.89 8.40 3.00
CA PHE A 79 -12.82 7.63 4.24
C PHE A 79 -11.39 7.17 4.59
N ASN A 80 -10.52 6.86 3.61
CA ASN A 80 -9.14 6.44 3.90
C ASN A 80 -8.27 7.60 4.39
N VAL A 81 -8.42 8.83 3.88
CA VAL A 81 -7.62 9.97 4.34
C VAL A 81 -7.75 10.21 5.85
N PRO A 82 -8.94 10.34 6.45
CA PRO A 82 -9.08 10.50 7.89
C PRO A 82 -8.63 9.26 8.66
N LEU A 83 -8.91 8.04 8.17
CA LEU A 83 -8.41 6.82 8.80
C LEU A 83 -6.88 6.75 8.79
N PHE A 84 -6.24 7.16 7.70
CA PHE A 84 -4.80 7.20 7.55
C PHE A 84 -4.19 8.21 8.52
N LEU A 85 -4.77 9.41 8.62
CA LEU A 85 -4.35 10.42 9.60
C LEU A 85 -4.53 9.94 11.05
N LEU A 86 -5.64 9.28 11.36
CA LEU A 86 -5.86 8.65 12.66
C LEU A 86 -4.87 7.51 12.89
N GLY A 87 -4.61 6.68 11.89
CA GLY A 87 -3.62 5.60 11.93
C GLY A 87 -2.21 6.13 12.20
N LEU A 88 -1.79 7.20 11.55
CA LEU A 88 -0.53 7.89 11.82
C LEU A 88 -0.45 8.36 13.28
N LYS A 89 -1.56 8.89 13.82
CA LYS A 89 -1.63 9.41 15.19
C LYS A 89 -1.64 8.30 16.25
N PHE A 90 -2.35 7.19 16.01
CA PHE A 90 -2.53 6.10 16.99
C PHE A 90 -1.44 5.03 16.91
N LEU A 91 -0.93 4.72 15.71
CA LEU A 91 0.06 3.65 15.48
C LEU A 91 1.51 4.15 15.50
N GLY A 92 1.72 5.47 15.53
CA GLY A 92 3.03 6.12 15.54
C GLY A 92 3.68 6.21 14.16
N GLY A 93 4.48 7.26 13.94
CA GLY A 93 5.03 7.66 12.62
C GLY A 93 5.90 6.63 11.88
N GLY A 94 6.23 5.49 12.50
CA GLY A 94 6.93 4.38 11.86
C GLY A 94 6.06 3.49 10.96
N PHE A 95 4.73 3.51 11.14
CA PHE A 95 3.81 2.70 10.34
C PHE A 95 3.44 3.35 9.00
N GLY A 96 3.26 4.67 8.97
CA GLY A 96 2.80 5.38 7.77
C GLY A 96 3.80 5.46 6.62
N LEU A 97 5.08 5.18 6.87
CA LEU A 97 6.13 5.18 5.86
C LEU A 97 6.32 3.80 5.18
N ARG A 98 5.59 2.76 5.60
CA ARG A 98 5.80 1.36 5.16
C ARG A 98 4.56 0.67 4.57
N THR A 99 3.48 1.37 4.28
CA THR A 99 2.27 0.83 3.64
C THR A 99 1.92 1.67 2.43
#